data_AF-A0A832STR2-F1
#
_entry.id   AF-A0A832STR2-F1
#
_cell.length_a   1.000
_cell.length_b   1.000
_cell.length_c   1.000
_cell.angle_alpha   90.00
_cell.angle_beta   90.00
_cell.angle_gamma   90.00
#
_symmetry.space_group_name_H-M   'P 1'
#
loop_
_entity.id
_entity.type
_entity.pdbx_description
1 polymer ?
#
loop_
_entity_poly.entity_id
_entity_poly.type
_entity_poly.pdbx_seq_one_letter_code
_entity_poly.pdbx_strand_id
1 'polypeptide(L)'
;MSKIGKCILNPNEINLILNINSQNANEIIDIAENLAKEFEQIPATKMRDFYDYVLRIDEKNENWYKELVLLKPKLAYNYGKETNRRKKEALEKLAGTFSEIIDKIDNDLNKFKNFKTFFEALVAYHKIYAKSQ
;
A
#
# COMPACT_ATOMS: atom_id res chain seq x y z
N MET A 1 -8.67 14.69 8.17
CA MET A 1 -8.44 13.50 7.31
C MET A 1 -9.22 12.33 7.89
N SER A 2 -9.95 11.60 7.05
CA SER A 2 -10.65 10.38 7.47
C SER A 2 -9.61 9.34 7.89
N LYS A 3 -9.53 9.00 9.19
CA LYS A 3 -8.67 7.91 9.67
C LYS A 3 -9.28 6.59 9.23
N ILE A 4 -8.85 6.08 8.08
CA ILE A 4 -9.27 4.78 7.57
C ILE A 4 -8.32 3.74 8.18
N GLY A 5 -8.76 2.96 9.17
CA GLY A 5 -7.94 1.89 9.75
C GLY A 5 -6.70 2.38 10.54
N LYS A 6 -5.73 1.47 10.72
CA LYS A 6 -4.56 1.68 11.59
C LYS A 6 -3.27 1.70 10.77
N CYS A 7 -2.62 2.85 10.66
CA CYS A 7 -1.27 2.93 10.10
C CYS A 7 -0.28 2.22 11.04
N ILE A 8 0.59 1.38 10.48
CA ILE A 8 1.65 0.66 11.21
C ILE A 8 3.06 1.13 10.87
N LEU A 9 3.20 2.12 9.98
CA LEU A 9 4.46 2.76 9.68
C LEU A 9 4.62 4.06 10.48
N ASN A 10 5.84 4.35 10.87
CA ASN A 10 6.20 5.65 11.43
C ASN A 10 6.46 6.69 10.31
N PRO A 11 6.51 8.00 10.65
CA PRO A 11 6.70 9.05 9.65
C PRO A 11 8.00 8.94 8.84
N ASN A 12 9.08 8.41 9.43
CA ASN A 12 10.35 8.25 8.75
C ASN A 12 10.27 7.13 7.69
N GLU A 13 9.63 6.01 8.02
CA GLU A 13 9.41 4.91 7.06
C GLU A 13 8.58 5.39 5.86
N ILE A 14 7.52 6.16 6.09
CA ILE A 14 6.74 6.77 5.01
C ILE A 14 7.62 7.69 4.16
N ASN A 15 8.47 8.50 4.80
CA ASN A 15 9.38 9.39 4.07
C ASN A 15 10.39 8.61 3.23
N LEU A 16 10.92 7.49 3.73
CA LEU A 16 11.81 6.61 2.97
C LEU A 16 11.10 6.04 1.73
N ILE A 17 9.89 5.49 1.91
CA ILE A 17 9.06 4.93 0.82
C ILE A 17 8.81 5.96 -0.28
N LEU A 18 8.60 7.22 0.08
CA LEU A 18 8.27 8.27 -0.88
C LEU A 18 9.51 8.94 -1.51
N ASN A 19 10.72 8.66 -1.01
CA ASN A 19 11.99 9.23 -1.49
C ASN A 19 13.05 8.14 -1.73
N ILE A 20 12.69 7.12 -2.51
CA ILE A 20 13.57 5.99 -2.82
C ILE A 20 14.78 6.47 -3.63
N ASN A 21 15.97 6.03 -3.24
CA ASN A 21 17.22 6.25 -3.95
C ASN A 21 18.20 5.10 -3.66
N SER A 22 19.39 5.16 -4.26
CA SER A 22 20.40 4.10 -4.12
C SER A 22 20.92 3.90 -2.69
N GLN A 23 20.84 4.91 -1.83
CA GLN A 23 21.35 4.84 -0.47
C GLN A 23 20.37 4.14 0.48
N ASN A 24 19.06 4.24 0.23
CA ASN A 24 18.02 3.66 1.11
C ASN A 24 17.32 2.43 0.51
N ALA A 25 17.66 2.00 -0.70
CA ALA A 25 16.97 0.91 -1.40
C ALA A 25 16.82 -0.37 -0.56
N ASN A 26 17.86 -0.78 0.18
CA ASN A 26 17.79 -1.97 1.04
C ASN A 26 16.78 -1.79 2.19
N GLU A 27 16.71 -0.60 2.79
CA GLU A 27 15.73 -0.31 3.85
C GLU A 27 14.29 -0.40 3.33
N ILE A 28 14.06 0.03 2.08
CA ILE A 28 12.74 -0.10 1.43
C ILE A 28 12.35 -1.56 1.26
N ILE A 29 13.31 -2.41 0.89
CA ILE A 29 13.11 -3.86 0.76
C ILE A 29 12.75 -4.46 2.12
N ASP A 30 13.46 -4.09 3.19
CA ASP A 30 13.18 -4.57 4.54
C ASP A 30 11.78 -4.13 5.02
N ILE A 31 11.39 -2.87 4.76
CA ILE A 31 10.05 -2.36 5.06
C ILE A 31 8.99 -3.16 4.28
N ALA A 32 9.21 -3.39 2.98
CA ALA A 32 8.29 -4.14 2.12
C ALA A 32 8.11 -5.58 2.62
N GLU A 33 9.19 -6.26 3.00
CA GLU A 33 9.15 -7.62 3.54
C GLU A 33 8.40 -7.68 4.88
N ASN A 34 8.66 -6.72 5.78
CA ASN A 34 8.00 -6.67 7.09
C ASN A 34 6.49 -6.42 6.95
N LEU A 35 6.09 -5.49 6.09
CA LEU A 35 4.68 -5.29 5.76
C LEU A 35 4.05 -6.51 5.11
N ALA A 36 4.77 -7.21 4.23
CA ALA A 36 4.28 -8.43 3.60
C ALA A 36 3.88 -9.49 4.64
N LYS A 37 4.67 -9.62 5.72
CA LYS A 37 4.37 -10.51 6.86
C LYS A 37 3.16 -10.02 7.66
N GLU A 38 3.05 -8.72 7.94
CA GLU A 38 1.88 -8.13 8.61
C GLU A 38 0.58 -8.35 7.81
N PHE A 39 0.70 -8.47 6.49
CA PHE A 39 -0.41 -8.66 5.57
C PHE A 39 -0.62 -10.11 5.12
N GLU A 40 0.02 -11.10 5.75
CA GLU A 40 -0.04 -12.52 5.34
C GLU A 40 -1.47 -13.11 5.25
N GLN A 41 -2.42 -12.52 5.98
CA GLN A 41 -3.82 -12.96 6.03
C GLN A 41 -4.65 -12.45 4.83
N ILE A 42 -4.12 -11.48 4.08
CA ILE A 42 -4.70 -10.99 2.83
C ILE A 42 -4.38 -12.01 1.74
N PRO A 43 -5.35 -12.49 0.95
CA PRO A 43 -5.07 -13.39 -0.16
C PRO A 43 -4.19 -12.70 -1.21
N ALA A 44 -3.23 -13.43 -1.81
CA ALA A 44 -2.34 -12.87 -2.83
C ALA A 44 -3.11 -12.25 -4.02
N THR A 45 -4.23 -12.85 -4.42
CA THR A 45 -5.12 -12.32 -5.46
C THR A 45 -5.72 -10.96 -5.09
N LYS A 46 -6.02 -10.74 -3.80
CA LYS A 46 -6.56 -9.49 -3.29
C LYS A 46 -5.48 -8.40 -3.20
N MET A 47 -4.29 -8.75 -2.74
CA MET A 47 -3.15 -7.83 -2.74
C MET A 47 -2.80 -7.38 -4.17
N ARG A 48 -2.78 -8.33 -5.11
CA ARG A 48 -2.59 -8.05 -6.54
C ARG A 48 -3.70 -7.17 -7.13
N ASP A 49 -4.97 -7.39 -6.80
CA ASP A 49 -6.09 -6.53 -7.27
C ASP A 49 -5.90 -5.05 -6.84
N PHE A 50 -5.36 -4.80 -5.64
CA PHE A 50 -5.03 -3.43 -5.22
C PHE A 50 -3.81 -2.87 -5.97
N TYR A 51 -2.80 -3.69 -6.23
CA TYR A 51 -1.63 -3.28 -7.02
C TYR A 51 -2.00 -2.99 -8.47
N ASP A 52 -2.77 -3.86 -9.11
CA ASP A 52 -3.24 -3.69 -10.48
C ASP A 52 -4.07 -2.41 -10.64
N TYR A 53 -4.85 -2.04 -9.61
CA TYR A 53 -5.53 -0.74 -9.57
C TYR A 53 -4.54 0.42 -9.67
N VAL A 54 -3.50 0.41 -8.85
CA VAL A 54 -2.46 1.46 -8.82
C VAL A 54 -1.65 1.48 -10.12
N LEU A 55 -1.32 0.30 -10.66
CA LEU A 55 -0.51 0.16 -11.86
C LEU A 55 -1.19 0.75 -13.10
N ARG A 56 -2.53 0.66 -13.18
CA ARG A 56 -3.33 1.18 -14.31
C ARG A 56 -3.48 2.69 -14.34
N ILE A 57 -3.17 3.38 -13.24
CA ILE A 57 -3.25 4.84 -13.19
C ILE A 57 -2.22 5.41 -14.18
N ASP A 58 -2.72 6.17 -15.16
CA ASP A 58 -1.88 6.83 -16.16
C ASP A 58 -1.25 8.09 -15.56
N GLU A 59 0.08 8.06 -15.43
CA GLU A 59 0.89 9.16 -14.92
C GLU A 59 0.87 10.41 -15.81
N LYS A 60 0.42 10.29 -17.07
CA LYS A 60 0.25 11.41 -17.99
C LYS A 60 -1.11 12.09 -17.87
N ASN A 61 -2.08 11.45 -17.22
CA ASN A 61 -3.40 12.02 -16.99
C ASN A 61 -3.31 13.08 -15.89
N GLU A 62 -3.77 14.30 -16.15
CA GLU A 62 -3.83 15.38 -15.15
C GLU A 62 -4.62 15.03 -13.88
N ASN A 63 -5.51 14.03 -13.96
CA ASN A 63 -6.32 13.53 -12.85
C ASN A 63 -5.75 12.28 -12.16
N TRP A 64 -4.51 11.87 -12.45
CA TRP A 64 -3.90 10.66 -11.86
C TRP A 64 -3.99 10.62 -10.34
N TYR A 65 -3.82 11.76 -9.66
CA TYR A 65 -3.87 11.81 -8.19
C TYR A 65 -5.29 11.61 -7.66
N LYS A 66 -6.31 12.10 -8.38
CA LYS A 66 -7.71 11.82 -8.05
C LYS A 66 -7.99 10.32 -8.15
N GLU A 67 -7.49 9.65 -9.19
CA GLU A 67 -7.59 8.19 -9.32
C GLU A 67 -6.86 7.46 -8.19
N LEU A 68 -5.68 7.93 -7.78
CA LEU A 68 -4.95 7.36 -6.65
C LEU A 68 -5.71 7.50 -5.34
N VAL A 69 -6.30 8.67 -5.06
CA VAL A 69 -7.08 8.91 -3.83
C VAL A 69 -8.29 7.98 -3.74
N LEU A 70 -8.88 7.56 -4.87
CA LEU A 70 -9.97 6.58 -4.92
C LEU A 70 -9.55 5.17 -4.49
N LEU A 71 -8.26 4.87 -4.34
CA LEU A 71 -7.82 3.63 -3.68
C LEU A 71 -8.27 3.58 -2.22
N LYS A 72 -8.33 4.71 -1.52
CA LYS A 72 -8.73 4.78 -0.11
C LYS A 72 -10.14 4.23 0.14
N PRO A 73 -11.21 4.70 -0.54
CA PRO A 73 -12.53 4.09 -0.38
C PRO A 73 -12.58 2.63 -0.84
N LYS A 74 -11.79 2.23 -1.86
CA LYS A 74 -11.68 0.82 -2.27
C LYS A 74 -11.11 -0.06 -1.15
N LEU A 75 -10.06 0.39 -0.45
CA LEU A 75 -9.50 -0.30 0.71
C LEU A 75 -10.48 -0.35 1.88
N ALA A 76 -11.11 0.79 2.20
CA ALA A 76 -12.10 0.90 3.28
C ALA A 76 -13.28 -0.06 3.07
N TYR A 77 -13.79 -0.17 1.84
CA TYR A 77 -14.87 -1.11 1.51
C TYR A 77 -14.46 -2.57 1.70
N ASN A 78 -13.26 -2.95 1.26
CA ASN A 78 -12.78 -4.33 1.42
C ASN A 78 -12.55 -4.69 2.90
N TYR A 79 -12.03 -3.75 3.70
CA TYR A 79 -11.95 -3.89 5.16
C TYR A 79 -13.34 -3.99 5.80
N GLY A 80 -14.26 -3.09 5.46
CA GLY A 80 -15.57 -2.97 6.11
C GLY A 80 -16.47 -4.18 5.90
N LYS A 81 -16.38 -4.83 4.72
CA LYS A 81 -17.18 -6.03 4.39
C LYS A 81 -16.57 -7.35 4.88
N GLU A 82 -15.32 -7.35 5.32
CA GLU A 82 -14.64 -8.59 5.72
C GLU A 82 -15.15 -9.08 7.07
N THR A 83 -15.51 -10.36 7.15
CA THR A 83 -16.07 -10.99 8.36
C THR A 83 -15.03 -11.84 9.09
N ASN A 84 -14.02 -12.35 8.40
CA ASN A 84 -12.92 -13.07 9.04
C ASN A 84 -12.05 -12.09 9.84
N ARG A 85 -12.01 -12.25 11.16
CA ARG A 85 -11.30 -11.35 12.08
C ARG A 85 -9.84 -11.11 11.69
N ARG A 86 -9.09 -12.15 11.35
CA ARG A 86 -7.65 -12.03 11.02
C ARG A 86 -7.42 -11.31 9.70
N LYS A 87 -8.23 -11.62 8.69
CA LYS A 87 -8.18 -10.93 7.39
C LYS A 87 -8.62 -9.47 7.50
N LYS A 88 -9.66 -9.21 8.31
CA LYS A 88 -10.14 -7.86 8.59
C LYS A 88 -9.06 -7.00 9.25
N GLU A 89 -8.37 -7.52 10.25
CA GLU A 89 -7.26 -6.83 10.92
C GLU A 89 -6.12 -6.52 9.94
N ALA A 90 -5.73 -7.46 9.09
CA ALA A 90 -4.70 -7.22 8.08
C ALA A 90 -5.15 -6.16 7.04
N LEU A 91 -6.40 -6.22 6.59
CA LEU A 91 -6.97 -5.20 5.68
C LEU A 91 -7.08 -3.82 6.34
N GLU A 92 -7.36 -3.75 7.64
CA GLU A 92 -7.38 -2.51 8.41
C GLU A 92 -6.00 -1.85 8.47
N LYS A 93 -4.96 -2.67 8.73
CA LYS A 93 -3.56 -2.21 8.74
C LYS A 93 -3.11 -1.72 7.36
N LEU A 94 -3.44 -2.47 6.30
CA LEU A 94 -3.18 -2.08 4.92
C LEU A 94 -3.88 -0.74 4.60
N ALA A 95 -5.18 -0.64 4.90
CA ALA A 95 -5.97 0.55 4.61
C ALA A 95 -5.44 1.80 5.31
N GLY A 96 -5.05 1.71 6.58
CA GLY A 96 -4.46 2.82 7.31
C GLY A 96 -3.09 3.22 6.82
N THR A 97 -2.22 2.23 6.59
CA THR A 97 -0.87 2.49 6.11
C THR A 97 -0.88 3.15 4.73
N PHE A 98 -1.69 2.63 3.81
CA PHE A 98 -1.77 3.16 2.46
C PHE A 98 -2.50 4.51 2.42
N SER A 99 -3.49 4.74 3.28
CA SER A 99 -4.12 6.07 3.38
C SER A 99 -3.11 7.14 3.74
N GLU A 100 -2.28 6.91 4.77
CA GLU A 100 -1.24 7.85 5.21
C GLU A 100 -0.18 8.07 4.11
N ILE A 101 0.28 7.00 3.44
CA ILE A 101 1.22 7.14 2.32
C ILE A 101 0.60 8.01 1.20
N ILE A 102 -0.65 7.75 0.81
CA ILE A 102 -1.33 8.52 -0.25
C ILE A 102 -1.54 9.98 0.14
N ASP A 103 -1.84 10.26 1.42
CA ASP A 103 -1.91 11.64 1.93
C ASP A 103 -0.55 12.36 1.81
N LYS A 104 0.56 11.65 2.01
CA LYS A 104 1.92 12.21 1.91
C LYS A 104 2.47 12.31 0.48
N ILE A 105 1.88 11.59 -0.47
CA ILE A 105 2.17 11.77 -1.91
C ILE A 105 1.80 13.19 -2.35
N ASP A 106 0.68 13.74 -1.85
CA ASP A 106 0.34 15.17 -2.02
C ASP A 106 0.47 15.68 -3.47
N ASN A 107 -0.10 14.95 -4.42
CA ASN A 107 -0.04 15.25 -5.86
C ASN A 107 1.39 15.36 -6.46
N ASP A 108 2.40 14.82 -5.78
CA ASP A 108 3.78 14.73 -6.28
C ASP A 108 3.98 13.45 -7.10
N LEU A 109 4.23 13.63 -8.40
CA LEU A 109 4.39 12.52 -9.34
C LEU A 109 5.60 11.62 -9.02
N ASN A 110 6.69 12.18 -8.48
CA ASN A 110 7.87 11.38 -8.14
C ASN A 110 7.59 10.51 -6.91
N LYS A 111 6.90 11.06 -5.90
CA LYS A 111 6.43 10.27 -4.75
C LYS A 111 5.48 9.17 -5.16
N PHE A 112 4.61 9.43 -6.14
CA PHE A 112 3.72 8.40 -6.69
C PHE A 112 4.51 7.26 -7.37
N LYS A 113 5.50 7.59 -8.19
CA LYS A 113 6.38 6.59 -8.81
C LYS A 113 7.11 5.75 -7.77
N ASN A 114 7.67 6.40 -6.75
CA ASN A 114 8.33 5.71 -5.63
C ASN A 114 7.36 4.78 -4.88
N PHE A 115 6.12 5.23 -4.65
CA PHE A 115 5.07 4.38 -4.10
C PHE A 115 4.75 3.17 -4.98
N LYS A 116 4.69 3.32 -6.32
CA LYS A 116 4.50 2.17 -7.24
C LYS A 116 5.64 1.16 -7.10
N THR A 117 6.88 1.61 -7.09
CA THR A 117 8.07 0.76 -6.90
C THR A 117 8.03 0.02 -5.56
N PHE A 118 7.69 0.72 -4.47
CA PHE A 118 7.51 0.10 -3.16
C PHE A 118 6.38 -0.94 -3.16
N PHE A 119 5.23 -0.61 -3.76
CA PHE A 119 4.08 -1.49 -3.78
C PHE A 119 4.35 -2.76 -4.60
N GLU A 120 5.12 -2.64 -5.69
CA GLU A 120 5.60 -3.79 -6.46
C GLU A 120 6.45 -4.74 -5.59
N ALA A 121 7.41 -4.20 -4.85
CA ALA A 121 8.22 -4.99 -3.91
C ALA A 121 7.36 -5.66 -2.84
N LEU A 122 6.43 -4.91 -2.22
CA LEU A 122 5.49 -5.44 -1.23
C LEU A 122 4.68 -6.61 -1.78
N VAL A 123 4.14 -6.50 -2.99
CA VAL A 123 3.36 -7.58 -3.63
C VAL A 123 4.23 -8.80 -3.93
N ALA A 124 5.49 -8.59 -4.34
CA ALA A 124 6.44 -9.68 -4.60
C ALA A 124 6.75 -10.47 -3.33
N TYR A 125 7.07 -9.79 -2.22
CA TYR A 125 7.29 -10.45 -0.92
C TYR A 125 6.01 -11.06 -0.36
N HIS A 126 4.88 -10.37 -0.49
CA HIS A 126 3.58 -10.88 -0.01
C HIS A 126 3.21 -12.19 -0.68
N LYS A 127 3.52 -12.38 -1.97
CA LYS A 127 3.32 -13.66 -2.66
C LYS A 127 4.03 -14.84 -1.98
N ILE A 128 5.15 -14.61 -1.30
CA ILE A 128 5.93 -15.63 -0.59
C ILE A 128 5.25 -16.01 0.74
N TYR A 129 4.74 -15.02 1.48
CA TYR A 129 4.19 -15.22 2.83
C TYR A 129 2.67 -15.42 2.87
N ALA A 130 1.95 -15.06 1.81
CA ALA A 130 0.50 -15.16 1.76
C ALA A 130 0.06 -16.60 2.04
N LYS A 131 -0.80 -16.77 3.04
CA LYS A 131 -1.35 -18.09 3.34
C LYS A 131 -2.28 -18.51 2.21
N SER A 132 -2.03 -19.68 1.62
CA SER A 132 -2.98 -20.33 0.72
C SER A 132 -4.30 -20.48 1.47
N GLN A 133 -5.33 -19.78 1.00
CA GLN A 133 -6.71 -19.93 1.46
C GLN A 133 -7.55 -20.60 0.38
#